data_AF-A0A497VCF1-F1
#
_entry.id   AF-A0A497VCF1-F1
#
_cell.length_a   1.000
_cell.length_b   1.000
_cell.length_c   1.000
_cell.angle_alpha   90.00
_cell.angle_beta   90.00
_cell.angle_gamma   90.00
#
_symmetry.space_group_name_H-M   'P 1'
#
loop_
_entity.id
_entity.type
_entity.pdbx_description
1 polymer ?
#
loop_
_entity_poly.entity_id
_entity_poly.type
_entity_poly.pdbx_seq_one_letter_code
_entity_poly.pdbx_strand_id
1 'polypeptide(L)'
;MKKVLLLLCSMFFVAVSAQKKGKDYTDILKSKSIYEINAFLRDAHPDDPKRSVLKPRVMEMMKEYIKNAHPADQKVKDMQEMLAMLRRRPSTKITFDEMNAIIKQKQIAKYKAELAAKQSTTVYTPSTAQNTYVVNTAANAAVPNAEAEEFNMLMAVSPVEHKNRTVKILNSLFDNDPNTKDAIIMIQNKSDCNIIVRMEGVGNTKYRLAVPAQGESSIVIEKGQYLFTSLVCGAQYASQKTIERAIMVALGGQ
;
A
#
# COMPACT_ATOMS: atom_id res chain seq x y z
N MET A 1 6.75 37.17 33.98
CA MET A 1 6.77 36.43 32.70
C MET A 1 8.03 35.59 32.45
N LYS A 2 9.22 35.93 33.00
CA LYS A 2 10.45 35.12 32.83
C LYS A 2 10.39 33.70 33.43
N LYS A 3 9.67 33.48 34.54
CA LYS A 3 9.60 32.16 35.19
C LYS A 3 8.63 31.17 34.53
N VAL A 4 7.66 31.66 33.76
CA VAL A 4 6.72 30.83 32.99
C VAL A 4 7.38 30.33 31.69
N LEU A 5 8.23 31.14 31.07
CA LEU A 5 9.01 30.76 29.89
C LEU A 5 10.04 29.64 30.20
N LEU A 6 10.60 29.63 31.42
CA LEU A 6 11.52 28.58 31.89
C LEU A 6 10.81 27.23 32.15
N LEU A 7 9.55 27.25 32.58
CA LEU A 7 8.73 26.05 32.76
C LEU A 7 8.24 25.46 31.42
N LEU A 8 7.99 26.28 30.40
CA LEU A 8 7.60 25.79 29.08
C LEU A 8 8.79 25.14 28.32
N CYS A 9 10.02 25.62 28.54
CA CYS A 9 11.21 25.02 27.92
C CYS A 9 11.60 23.65 28.50
N SER A 10 11.24 23.31 29.74
CA SER A 10 11.58 22.00 30.31
C SER A 10 10.68 20.86 29.82
N MET A 11 9.48 21.16 29.30
CA MET A 11 8.56 20.16 28.75
C MET A 11 8.93 19.68 27.33
N PHE A 12 9.83 20.37 26.62
CA PHE A 12 10.21 20.02 25.25
C PHE A 12 11.32 18.95 25.13
N PHE A 13 11.96 18.56 26.24
CA PHE A 13 13.06 17.58 26.23
C PHE A 13 12.65 16.11 26.45
N VAL A 14 11.36 15.80 26.60
CA VAL A 14 10.88 14.43 26.85
C VAL A 14 10.41 13.71 25.56
N ALA A 15 10.49 14.35 24.40
CA ALA A 15 10.29 13.68 23.11
C ALA A 15 11.55 12.90 22.69
N VAL A 16 12.00 11.96 23.53
CA VAL A 16 12.98 10.96 23.13
C VAL A 16 12.28 10.02 22.17
N SER A 17 12.57 10.16 20.89
CA SER A 17 12.22 9.21 19.84
C SER A 17 12.57 7.81 20.35
N ALA A 18 11.61 6.88 20.31
CA ALA A 18 11.87 5.47 20.57
C ALA A 18 12.86 4.94 19.52
N GLN A 19 14.16 5.06 19.80
CA GLN A 19 15.21 4.51 18.97
C GLN A 19 15.07 3.00 19.03
N LYS A 20 14.65 2.40 17.90
CA LYS A 20 14.53 0.96 17.75
C LYS A 20 15.93 0.36 17.93
N LYS A 21 16.21 -0.17 19.12
CA LYS A 21 17.49 -0.85 19.40
C LYS A 21 17.65 -1.98 18.38
N GLY A 22 18.76 -1.94 17.63
CA GLY A 22 19.09 -3.00 16.68
C GLY A 22 19.13 -4.36 17.38
N LYS A 23 18.80 -5.42 16.66
CA LYS A 23 18.93 -6.78 17.21
C LYS A 23 20.42 -7.07 17.43
N ASP A 24 20.74 -7.57 18.62
CA ASP A 24 22.11 -7.94 18.97
C ASP A 24 22.39 -9.37 18.50
N TYR A 25 23.42 -9.53 17.66
CA TYR A 25 23.86 -10.81 17.10
C TYR A 25 25.28 -11.17 17.52
N THR A 26 25.80 -10.56 18.59
CA THR A 26 27.19 -10.75 19.04
C THR A 26 27.52 -12.22 19.30
N ASP A 27 26.62 -12.94 19.97
CA ASP A 27 26.77 -14.37 20.31
C ASP A 27 26.01 -15.33 19.39
N ILE A 28 25.64 -14.91 18.17
CA ILE A 28 24.77 -15.70 17.29
C ILE A 28 25.29 -17.12 17.00
N LEU A 29 26.60 -17.31 16.96
CA LEU A 29 27.23 -18.62 16.75
C LEU A 29 26.88 -19.61 17.87
N LYS A 30 26.56 -19.15 19.08
CA LYS A 30 26.17 -19.99 20.22
C LYS A 30 24.64 -20.20 20.30
N SER A 31 23.85 -19.43 19.56
CA SER A 31 22.38 -19.48 19.67
C SER A 31 21.80 -20.85 19.32
N LYS A 32 20.91 -21.38 20.15
CA LYS A 32 20.18 -22.63 19.88
C LYS A 32 18.77 -22.38 19.32
N SER A 33 18.46 -21.15 18.95
CA SER A 33 17.13 -20.78 18.46
C SER A 33 17.12 -20.75 16.92
N ILE A 34 16.22 -21.55 16.33
CA ILE A 34 15.98 -21.52 14.88
C ILE A 34 15.64 -20.10 14.43
N TYR A 35 14.82 -19.38 15.21
CA TYR A 35 14.34 -18.04 14.87
C TYR A 35 15.44 -16.97 14.94
N GLU A 36 16.33 -17.04 15.93
CA GLU A 36 17.44 -16.09 16.04
C GLU A 36 18.45 -16.28 14.91
N ILE A 37 18.81 -17.53 14.62
CA ILE A 37 19.72 -17.85 13.51
C ILE A 37 19.10 -17.41 12.19
N ASN A 38 17.82 -17.67 11.95
CA ASN A 38 17.12 -17.20 10.76
C ASN A 38 17.07 -15.67 10.67
N ALA A 39 16.82 -14.99 11.79
CA ALA A 39 16.79 -13.53 11.84
C ALA A 39 18.17 -12.95 11.46
N PHE A 40 19.26 -13.53 11.98
CA PHE A 40 20.60 -13.17 11.56
C PHE A 40 20.84 -13.42 10.08
N LEU A 41 20.50 -14.61 9.55
CA LEU A 41 20.69 -14.93 8.13
C LEU A 41 19.87 -14.02 7.20
N ARG A 42 18.76 -13.46 7.68
CA ARG A 42 17.96 -12.46 6.96
C ARG A 42 18.67 -11.10 6.93
N ASP A 43 19.23 -10.68 8.05
CA ASP A 43 19.75 -9.33 8.23
C ASP A 43 21.23 -9.22 7.79
N ALA A 44 22.01 -10.31 7.85
CA ALA A 44 23.43 -10.36 7.51
C ALA A 44 23.72 -10.25 6.00
N HIS A 45 24.87 -9.66 5.65
CA HIS A 45 25.36 -9.53 4.28
C HIS A 45 25.55 -10.90 3.60
N PRO A 46 25.33 -11.08 2.29
CA PRO A 46 25.55 -12.37 1.59
C PRO A 46 26.93 -12.98 1.82
N ASP A 47 27.96 -12.15 1.91
CA ASP A 47 29.36 -12.56 2.08
C ASP A 47 29.79 -12.68 3.57
N ASP A 48 28.85 -12.60 4.51
CA ASP A 48 29.18 -12.75 5.93
C ASP A 48 29.70 -14.19 6.20
N PRO A 49 30.90 -14.35 6.78
CA PRO A 49 31.53 -15.65 6.96
C PRO A 49 30.74 -16.57 7.91
N LYS A 50 29.99 -16.02 8.87
CA LYS A 50 29.19 -16.79 9.83
C LYS A 50 28.06 -17.57 9.15
N ARG A 51 27.66 -17.17 7.94
CA ARG A 51 26.60 -17.84 7.18
C ARG A 51 26.98 -19.26 6.78
N SER A 52 28.24 -19.49 6.44
CA SER A 52 28.76 -20.81 6.06
C SER A 52 28.51 -21.86 7.14
N VAL A 53 28.53 -21.45 8.40
CA VAL A 53 28.31 -22.30 9.57
C VAL A 53 26.83 -22.32 10.00
N LEU A 54 26.19 -21.15 10.05
CA LEU A 54 24.84 -20.99 10.59
C LEU A 54 23.74 -21.52 9.66
N LYS A 55 23.93 -21.39 8.35
CA LYS A 55 22.96 -21.87 7.35
C LYS A 55 22.76 -23.39 7.40
N PRO A 56 23.80 -24.24 7.28
CA PRO A 56 23.60 -25.68 7.38
C PRO A 56 23.06 -26.09 8.76
N ARG A 57 23.52 -25.44 9.84
CA ARG A 57 23.03 -25.72 11.20
C ARG A 57 21.54 -25.47 11.36
N VAL A 58 21.04 -24.30 10.93
CA VAL A 58 19.62 -23.97 11.09
C VAL A 58 18.73 -24.87 10.26
N MET A 59 19.18 -25.27 9.06
CA MET A 59 18.46 -26.23 8.22
C MET A 59 18.35 -27.60 8.90
N GLU A 60 19.40 -28.05 9.58
CA GLU A 60 19.37 -29.32 10.31
C GLU A 60 18.43 -29.25 11.51
N MET A 61 18.49 -28.15 12.29
CA MET A 61 17.57 -27.92 13.40
C MET A 61 16.09 -27.90 12.95
N MET A 62 15.79 -27.33 11.78
CA MET A 62 14.44 -27.37 11.21
C MET A 62 14.01 -28.79 10.84
N LYS A 63 14.88 -29.60 10.25
CA LYS A 63 14.56 -31.00 9.93
C LYS A 63 14.29 -31.81 11.18
N GLU A 64 15.12 -31.63 12.21
CA GLU A 64 14.96 -32.30 13.50
C GLU A 64 13.64 -31.90 14.17
N TYR A 65 13.29 -30.62 14.13
CA TYR A 65 11.99 -30.13 14.60
C TYR A 65 10.83 -30.80 13.85
N ILE A 66 10.84 -30.77 12.51
CA ILE A 66 9.78 -31.36 11.68
C ILE A 66 9.62 -32.86 11.94
N LYS A 67 10.73 -33.57 12.18
CA LYS A 67 10.72 -35.02 12.45
C LYS A 67 10.06 -35.36 13.78
N ASN A 68 10.28 -34.52 14.80
CA ASN A 68 9.85 -34.79 16.18
C ASN A 68 8.56 -34.05 16.56
N ALA A 69 8.10 -33.11 15.73
CA ALA A 69 6.92 -32.30 16.01
C ALA A 69 5.61 -33.11 15.89
N HIS A 70 4.63 -32.71 16.70
CA HIS A 70 3.29 -33.30 16.64
C HIS A 70 2.61 -32.92 15.31
N PRO A 71 1.82 -33.82 14.68
CA PRO A 71 1.18 -33.55 13.38
C PRO A 71 0.26 -32.32 13.34
N ALA A 72 -0.27 -31.91 14.49
CA ALA A 72 -1.13 -30.72 14.63
C ALA A 72 -0.36 -29.41 14.92
N ASP A 73 0.97 -29.45 15.01
CA ASP A 73 1.76 -28.26 15.29
C ASP A 73 1.82 -27.35 14.05
N GLN A 74 1.24 -26.15 14.20
CA GLN A 74 1.19 -25.13 13.16
C GLN A 74 2.58 -24.70 12.67
N LYS A 75 3.62 -24.81 13.51
CA LYS A 75 4.99 -24.41 13.18
C LYS A 75 5.67 -25.35 12.18
N VAL A 76 5.18 -26.58 12.02
CA VAL A 76 5.77 -27.55 11.07
C VAL A 76 5.72 -27.00 9.65
N LYS A 77 4.59 -26.37 9.27
CA LYS A 77 4.42 -25.76 7.95
C LYS A 77 5.42 -24.63 7.74
N ASP A 78 5.55 -23.73 8.71
CA ASP A 78 6.50 -22.61 8.66
C ASP A 78 7.94 -23.12 8.52
N MET A 79 8.32 -24.16 9.28
CA MET A 79 9.65 -24.77 9.20
C MET A 79 9.90 -25.42 7.84
N GLN A 80 8.90 -26.07 7.24
CA GLN A 80 8.99 -26.63 5.89
C GLN A 80 9.20 -25.54 4.83
N GLU A 81 8.47 -24.43 4.92
CA GLU A 81 8.61 -23.30 4.00
C GLU A 81 9.98 -22.61 4.13
N MET A 82 10.45 -22.37 5.36
CA MET A 82 11.78 -21.81 5.61
C MET A 82 12.89 -22.73 5.11
N LEU A 83 12.76 -24.04 5.33
CA LEU A 83 13.73 -25.03 4.85
C LEU A 83 13.75 -25.07 3.30
N ALA A 84 12.59 -24.99 2.65
CA ALA A 84 12.50 -24.93 1.19
C ALA A 84 13.15 -23.66 0.62
N MET A 85 12.97 -22.50 1.27
CA MET A 85 13.64 -21.26 0.89
C MET A 85 15.16 -21.35 1.04
N LEU A 86 15.67 -21.83 2.19
CA LEU A 86 17.11 -21.92 2.47
C LEU A 86 17.84 -22.95 1.59
N ARG A 87 17.14 -23.99 1.10
CA ARG A 87 17.69 -24.91 0.09
C ARG A 87 17.97 -24.22 -1.24
N ARG A 88 17.10 -23.30 -1.64
CA ARG A 88 17.19 -22.61 -2.93
C ARG A 88 18.05 -21.36 -2.87
N ARG A 89 18.14 -20.72 -1.70
CA ARG A 89 18.66 -19.35 -1.55
C ARG A 89 19.65 -19.24 -0.38
N PRO A 90 20.55 -18.25 -0.39
CA PRO A 90 21.44 -18.01 0.74
C PRO A 90 20.70 -17.46 1.97
N SER A 91 19.54 -16.81 1.81
CA SER A 91 18.77 -16.14 2.86
C SER A 91 17.26 -16.34 2.69
N THR A 92 16.50 -16.18 3.78
CA THR A 92 15.04 -16.03 3.79
C THR A 92 14.57 -14.59 3.54
N LYS A 93 15.49 -13.62 3.41
CA LYS A 93 15.17 -12.25 2.98
C LYS A 93 14.77 -12.28 1.51
N ILE A 94 13.51 -11.95 1.22
CA ILE A 94 13.09 -11.56 -0.12
C ILE A 94 13.74 -10.18 -0.37
N THR A 95 14.52 -10.04 -1.45
CA THR A 95 15.16 -8.75 -1.75
C THR A 95 14.09 -7.72 -2.10
N PHE A 96 14.40 -6.42 -1.96
CA PHE A 96 13.45 -5.37 -2.31
C PHE A 96 13.00 -5.48 -3.78
N ASP A 97 13.93 -5.80 -4.68
CA ASP A 97 13.64 -5.99 -6.10
C ASP A 97 12.75 -7.21 -6.37
N GLU A 98 12.97 -8.32 -5.63
CA GLU A 98 12.11 -9.51 -5.73
C GLU A 98 10.73 -9.27 -5.11
N MET A 99 10.65 -8.54 -4.01
CA MET A 99 9.38 -8.17 -3.38
C MET A 99 8.58 -7.27 -4.33
N ASN A 100 9.23 -6.30 -4.97
CA ASN A 100 8.61 -5.46 -5.99
C ASN A 100 8.19 -6.29 -7.20
N ALA A 101 8.99 -7.26 -7.64
CA ALA A 101 8.63 -8.16 -8.73
C ALA A 101 7.43 -9.05 -8.38
N ILE A 102 7.34 -9.57 -7.15
CA ILE A 102 6.20 -10.36 -6.68
C ILE A 102 4.93 -9.51 -6.57
N ILE A 103 5.03 -8.29 -6.02
CA ILE A 103 3.90 -7.33 -5.95
C ILE A 103 3.42 -7.03 -7.37
N LYS A 104 4.37 -6.73 -8.28
CA LYS A 104 4.11 -6.45 -9.69
C LYS A 104 3.45 -7.64 -10.39
N GLN A 105 3.92 -8.87 -10.15
CA GLN A 105 3.30 -10.09 -10.70
C GLN A 105 1.90 -10.33 -10.15
N LYS A 106 1.66 -10.12 -8.86
CA LYS A 106 0.33 -10.24 -8.25
C LYS A 106 -0.64 -9.21 -8.81
N GLN A 107 -0.19 -7.97 -9.02
CA GLN A 107 -0.98 -6.94 -9.67
C GLN A 107 -1.25 -7.30 -11.14
N ILE A 108 -0.26 -7.77 -11.90
CA ILE A 108 -0.47 -8.26 -13.27
C ILE A 108 -1.51 -9.38 -13.30
N ALA A 109 -1.43 -10.35 -12.38
CA ALA A 109 -2.36 -11.46 -12.33
C ALA A 109 -3.79 -10.99 -12.00
N LYS A 110 -3.94 -10.08 -11.04
CA LYS A 110 -5.21 -9.43 -10.70
C LYS A 110 -5.82 -8.72 -11.93
N TYR A 111 -5.04 -7.86 -12.58
CA TYR A 111 -5.51 -7.13 -13.76
C TYR A 111 -5.76 -8.05 -14.96
N LYS A 112 -4.99 -9.12 -15.16
CA LYS A 112 -5.26 -10.13 -16.20
C LYS A 112 -6.55 -10.90 -15.92
N ALA A 113 -6.84 -11.22 -14.66
CA ALA A 113 -8.08 -11.87 -14.27
C ALA A 113 -9.30 -10.95 -14.48
N GLU A 114 -9.18 -9.66 -14.12
CA GLU A 114 -10.19 -8.63 -14.40
C GLU A 114 -10.43 -8.45 -15.92
N LEU A 115 -9.36 -8.43 -16.73
CA LEU A 115 -9.44 -8.37 -18.18
C LEU A 115 -10.10 -9.61 -18.80
N ALA A 116 -9.85 -10.80 -18.25
CA ALA A 116 -10.45 -12.05 -18.70
C ALA A 116 -11.93 -12.15 -18.31
N ALA A 117 -12.30 -11.63 -17.13
CA ALA A 117 -13.68 -11.62 -16.64
C ALA A 117 -14.60 -10.62 -17.36
N LYS A 118 -14.06 -9.72 -18.21
CA LYS A 118 -14.80 -8.62 -18.87
C LYS A 118 -15.65 -7.76 -17.91
N GLN A 119 -15.39 -7.85 -16.60
CA GLN A 119 -16.04 -7.13 -15.52
C GLN A 119 -15.01 -6.87 -14.42
N SER A 120 -15.13 -5.70 -13.78
CA SER A 120 -14.40 -5.38 -12.55
C SER A 120 -14.78 -6.38 -11.46
N THR A 121 -13.81 -7.01 -10.80
CA THR A 121 -14.06 -7.97 -9.69
C THR A 121 -14.59 -7.31 -8.41
N THR A 122 -14.68 -5.99 -8.37
CA THR A 122 -15.36 -5.24 -7.32
C THR A 122 -16.83 -5.03 -7.68
N VAL A 123 -17.71 -5.76 -7.01
CA VAL A 123 -19.15 -5.45 -6.98
C VAL A 123 -19.29 -4.10 -6.27
N TYR A 124 -19.47 -3.04 -7.06
CA TYR A 124 -19.67 -1.71 -6.54
C TYR A 124 -21.13 -1.49 -6.17
N THR A 125 -21.39 -0.99 -4.96
CA THR A 125 -22.72 -0.56 -4.52
C THR A 125 -23.01 0.83 -5.08
N PRO A 126 -24.01 1.01 -5.97
CA PRO A 126 -24.35 2.31 -6.56
C PRO A 126 -24.46 3.43 -5.53
N SER A 127 -24.02 4.63 -5.91
CA SER A 127 -24.11 5.80 -5.04
C SER A 127 -25.58 6.19 -4.94
N THR A 128 -26.05 6.28 -3.71
CA THR A 128 -27.37 6.82 -3.35
C THR A 128 -27.14 8.03 -2.43
N ALA A 129 -28.14 8.89 -2.28
CA ALA A 129 -28.07 10.06 -1.40
C ALA A 129 -27.70 9.73 0.06
N GLN A 130 -27.86 8.47 0.48
CA GLN A 130 -27.54 7.95 1.82
C GLN A 130 -26.09 7.43 1.94
N ASN A 131 -25.43 7.06 0.84
CA ASN A 131 -24.05 6.55 0.83
C ASN A 131 -23.02 7.63 0.45
N THR A 132 -23.47 8.83 0.08
CA THR A 132 -22.65 10.03 -0.09
C THR A 132 -22.50 10.84 1.21
N TYR A 133 -23.33 10.56 2.23
CA TYR A 133 -23.32 11.24 3.54
C TYR A 133 -23.69 10.29 4.69
N VAL A 134 -22.97 10.37 5.81
CA VAL A 134 -23.50 9.93 7.11
C VAL A 134 -24.51 11.00 7.56
N VAL A 135 -25.77 10.61 7.76
CA VAL A 135 -26.87 11.54 8.04
C VAL A 135 -26.62 12.27 9.37
N ASN A 136 -26.32 13.57 9.31
CA ASN A 136 -26.64 14.50 10.40
C ASN A 136 -27.99 15.16 10.07
N THR A 137 -29.02 14.82 10.82
CA THR A 137 -30.44 15.16 10.65
C THR A 137 -30.79 16.63 10.94
N ALA A 138 -30.00 17.61 10.49
CA ALA A 138 -30.20 19.00 10.91
C ALA A 138 -30.11 20.10 9.83
N ALA A 139 -29.93 19.79 8.54
CA ALA A 139 -29.94 20.84 7.52
C ALA A 139 -30.53 20.37 6.18
N ASN A 140 -31.78 20.81 5.92
CA ASN A 140 -32.38 20.80 4.59
C ASN A 140 -31.65 21.83 3.71
N ALA A 141 -30.64 21.39 2.96
CA ALA A 141 -30.08 22.13 1.84
C ALA A 141 -30.02 21.20 0.62
N ALA A 142 -30.85 21.51 -0.37
CA ALA A 142 -31.00 20.73 -1.59
C ALA A 142 -29.83 20.97 -2.56
N VAL A 143 -28.70 20.26 -2.38
CA VAL A 143 -27.78 19.89 -3.48
C VAL A 143 -27.13 18.48 -3.27
N PRO A 144 -27.86 17.34 -3.17
CA PRO A 144 -27.23 16.04 -2.89
C PRO A 144 -27.30 15.01 -4.04
N ASN A 145 -28.13 15.22 -5.07
CA ASN A 145 -28.39 14.19 -6.10
C ASN A 145 -27.33 14.19 -7.23
N ALA A 146 -26.76 15.35 -7.54
CA ALA A 146 -25.85 15.52 -8.68
C ALA A 146 -24.50 14.81 -8.51
N GLU A 147 -23.93 14.73 -7.30
CA GLU A 147 -22.67 14.00 -7.07
C GLU A 147 -22.84 12.49 -7.10
N ALA A 148 -23.97 11.97 -6.60
CA ALA A 148 -24.28 10.54 -6.67
C ALA A 148 -24.49 10.10 -8.12
N GLU A 149 -25.20 10.89 -8.91
CA GLU A 149 -25.38 10.68 -10.35
C GLU A 149 -24.04 10.77 -11.10
N GLU A 150 -23.22 11.79 -10.83
CA GLU A 150 -21.90 11.94 -11.43
C GLU A 150 -21.01 10.74 -11.09
N PHE A 151 -21.03 10.27 -9.84
CA PHE A 151 -20.27 9.09 -9.43
C PHE A 151 -20.72 7.86 -10.22
N ASN A 152 -22.02 7.63 -10.32
CA ASN A 152 -22.57 6.49 -11.04
C ASN A 152 -22.21 6.56 -12.53
N MET A 153 -22.22 7.75 -13.14
CA MET A 153 -21.76 7.95 -14.52
C MET A 153 -20.25 7.67 -14.68
N LEU A 154 -19.43 8.15 -13.74
CA LEU A 154 -17.98 7.92 -13.77
C LEU A 154 -17.59 6.46 -13.52
N MET A 155 -18.46 5.69 -12.86
CA MET A 155 -18.30 4.24 -12.65
C MET A 155 -18.92 3.38 -13.75
N ALA A 156 -19.92 3.89 -14.47
CA ALA A 156 -20.56 3.23 -15.62
C ALA A 156 -19.68 3.23 -16.88
N VAL A 157 -18.36 3.03 -16.69
CA VAL A 157 -17.37 2.96 -17.75
C VAL A 157 -17.63 1.71 -18.58
N SER A 158 -17.63 1.85 -19.90
CA SER A 158 -17.77 0.69 -20.80
C SER A 158 -16.63 -0.31 -20.59
N PRO A 159 -16.85 -1.63 -20.79
CA PRO A 159 -15.80 -2.64 -20.65
C PRO A 159 -14.56 -2.36 -21.53
N VAL A 160 -14.75 -1.67 -22.67
CA VAL A 160 -13.68 -1.28 -23.59
C VAL A 160 -12.84 -0.13 -23.02
N GLU A 161 -13.49 0.91 -22.49
CA GLU A 161 -12.78 2.01 -21.82
C GLU A 161 -12.04 1.52 -20.59
N HIS A 162 -12.65 0.59 -19.83
CA HIS A 162 -12.01 0.00 -18.67
C HIS A 162 -10.72 -0.74 -19.07
N LYS A 163 -10.78 -1.57 -20.13
CA LYS A 163 -9.59 -2.22 -20.70
C LYS A 163 -8.53 -1.21 -21.14
N ASN A 164 -8.91 -0.13 -21.82
CA ASN A 164 -7.97 0.89 -22.28
C ASN A 164 -7.30 1.62 -21.12
N ARG A 165 -8.04 1.96 -20.06
CA ARG A 165 -7.49 2.56 -18.83
C ARG A 165 -6.52 1.60 -18.15
N THR A 166 -6.87 0.32 -18.02
CA THR A 166 -6.00 -0.70 -17.43
C THR A 166 -4.70 -0.87 -18.23
N VAL A 167 -4.77 -0.91 -19.56
CA VAL A 167 -3.57 -0.96 -20.41
C VAL A 167 -2.72 0.30 -20.24
N LYS A 168 -3.32 1.49 -20.18
CA LYS A 168 -2.60 2.75 -19.95
C LYS A 168 -1.88 2.74 -18.59
N ILE A 169 -2.58 2.32 -17.53
CA ILE A 169 -2.01 2.21 -16.18
C ILE A 169 -0.85 1.20 -16.15
N LEU A 170 -1.04 0.01 -16.75
CA LEU A 170 0.02 -0.98 -16.84
C LEU A 170 1.23 -0.37 -17.57
N ASN A 171 1.06 0.15 -18.78
CA ASN A 171 2.17 0.74 -19.52
C ASN A 171 2.92 1.79 -18.71
N SER A 172 2.22 2.71 -18.04
CA SER A 172 2.85 3.71 -17.17
C SER A 172 3.48 3.16 -15.87
N LEU A 173 3.05 2.00 -15.35
CA LEU A 173 3.66 1.31 -14.20
C LEU A 173 4.94 0.56 -14.58
N PHE A 174 5.02 0.09 -15.82
CA PHE A 174 6.15 -0.68 -16.33
C PHE A 174 7.18 0.16 -17.06
N ASP A 175 6.79 1.34 -17.52
CA ASP A 175 7.69 2.33 -18.08
C ASP A 175 8.52 2.96 -16.95
N ASN A 176 9.82 2.68 -16.94
CA ASN A 176 10.77 3.22 -15.96
C ASN A 176 11.49 4.45 -16.50
N ASP A 177 11.07 5.02 -17.64
CA ASP A 177 11.70 6.20 -18.20
C ASP A 177 11.34 7.45 -17.36
N PRO A 178 12.33 8.11 -16.72
CA PRO A 178 12.10 9.32 -15.93
C PRO A 178 11.59 10.51 -16.77
N ASN A 179 11.76 10.46 -18.09
CA ASN A 179 11.33 11.50 -19.03
C ASN A 179 9.88 11.36 -19.51
N THR A 180 9.17 10.33 -19.06
CA THR A 180 7.74 10.17 -19.34
C THR A 180 6.96 11.41 -18.89
N LYS A 181 6.02 11.86 -19.71
CA LYS A 181 5.17 13.02 -19.38
C LYS A 181 4.03 12.67 -18.44
N ASP A 182 3.74 11.38 -18.28
CA ASP A 182 2.63 10.86 -17.51
C ASP A 182 3.10 10.37 -16.12
N ALA A 183 2.19 10.40 -15.15
CA ALA A 183 2.37 9.85 -13.82
C ALA A 183 1.06 9.21 -13.34
N ILE A 184 1.19 8.17 -12.52
CA ILE A 184 0.04 7.45 -11.97
C ILE A 184 -0.31 8.01 -10.61
N ILE A 185 -1.57 8.33 -10.42
CA ILE A 185 -2.12 8.68 -9.12
C ILE A 185 -3.03 7.55 -8.68
N MET A 186 -2.79 7.05 -7.48
CA MET A 186 -3.67 6.14 -6.79
C MET A 186 -4.34 6.86 -5.62
N ILE A 187 -5.65 6.90 -5.61
CA ILE A 187 -6.43 7.39 -4.47
C ILE A 187 -6.95 6.20 -3.69
N GLN A 188 -6.68 6.19 -2.39
CA GLN A 188 -7.26 5.26 -1.44
C GLN A 188 -8.34 5.99 -0.64
N ASN A 189 -9.57 5.52 -0.73
CA ASN A 189 -10.68 6.01 0.06
C ASN A 189 -10.81 5.14 1.32
N LYS A 190 -10.44 5.69 2.48
CA LYS A 190 -10.59 5.06 3.79
C LYS A 190 -11.91 5.42 4.47
N SER A 191 -12.72 6.28 3.85
CA SER A 191 -14.03 6.63 4.36
C SER A 191 -15.10 5.61 3.96
N ASP A 192 -16.22 5.66 4.66
CA ASP A 192 -17.39 4.82 4.39
C ASP A 192 -18.29 5.38 3.28
N CYS A 193 -17.94 6.54 2.70
CA CYS A 193 -18.72 7.18 1.63
C CYS A 193 -18.02 7.06 0.29
N ASN A 194 -18.78 7.01 -0.80
CA ASN A 194 -18.23 7.14 -2.15
C ASN A 194 -17.76 8.57 -2.39
N ILE A 195 -16.58 8.76 -2.98
CA ILE A 195 -15.99 10.08 -3.19
C ILE A 195 -15.60 10.31 -4.66
N ILE A 196 -15.72 11.55 -5.12
CA ILE A 196 -15.17 11.98 -6.42
C ILE A 196 -14.01 12.92 -6.16
N VAL A 197 -12.81 12.51 -6.60
CA VAL A 197 -11.63 13.37 -6.57
C VAL A 197 -11.52 14.09 -7.90
N ARG A 198 -11.56 15.42 -7.83
CA ARG A 198 -11.37 16.33 -8.97
C ARG A 198 -9.95 16.88 -8.91
N MET A 199 -9.22 16.73 -10.00
CA MET A 199 -7.84 17.23 -10.12
C MET A 199 -7.83 18.27 -11.24
N GLU A 200 -7.62 19.52 -10.87
CA GLU A 200 -7.56 20.65 -11.80
C GLU A 200 -6.13 21.13 -11.94
N GLY A 201 -5.58 21.03 -13.15
CA GLY A 201 -4.23 21.46 -13.49
C GLY A 201 -4.22 22.81 -14.22
N VAL A 202 -3.02 23.29 -14.53
CA VAL A 202 -2.82 24.49 -15.35
C VAL A 202 -3.35 24.21 -16.77
N GLY A 203 -3.93 25.21 -17.44
CA GLY A 203 -4.32 25.11 -18.85
C GLY A 203 -5.64 24.38 -19.14
N ASN A 204 -6.63 24.47 -18.25
CA ASN A 204 -7.95 23.81 -18.35
C ASN A 204 -7.93 22.28 -18.25
N THR A 205 -6.82 21.68 -17.83
CA THR A 205 -6.70 20.23 -17.66
C THR A 205 -7.51 19.78 -16.44
N LYS A 206 -8.58 19.00 -16.66
CA LYS A 206 -9.49 18.55 -15.59
C LYS A 206 -9.62 17.04 -15.62
N TYR A 207 -9.31 16.41 -14.50
CA TYR A 207 -9.51 14.97 -14.30
C TYR A 207 -10.52 14.74 -13.19
N ARG A 208 -11.35 13.71 -13.34
CA ARG A 208 -12.30 13.28 -12.31
C ARG A 208 -12.13 11.80 -12.10
N LEU A 209 -12.00 11.39 -10.85
CA LEU A 209 -11.82 10.01 -10.45
C LEU A 209 -12.85 9.67 -9.39
N ALA A 210 -13.79 8.79 -9.73
CA ALA A 210 -14.67 8.17 -8.77
C ALA A 210 -13.89 7.10 -7.98
N VAL A 211 -13.99 7.13 -6.65
CA VAL A 211 -13.35 6.17 -5.74
C VAL A 211 -14.42 5.60 -4.81
N PRO A 212 -14.70 4.29 -4.86
CA PRO A 212 -15.73 3.70 -4.00
C PRO A 212 -15.32 3.73 -2.53
N ALA A 213 -16.30 3.68 -1.63
CA ALA A 213 -16.11 3.56 -0.19
C ALA A 213 -15.17 2.38 0.15
N GLN A 214 -14.25 2.61 1.08
CA GLN A 214 -13.23 1.64 1.51
C GLN A 214 -12.39 1.03 0.36
N GLY A 215 -12.40 1.66 -0.81
CA GLY A 215 -11.76 1.16 -2.02
C GLY A 215 -10.58 2.00 -2.49
N GLU A 216 -10.05 1.61 -3.64
CA GLU A 216 -8.98 2.33 -4.31
C GLU A 216 -9.32 2.50 -5.79
N SER A 217 -8.83 3.58 -6.38
CA SER A 217 -8.92 3.79 -7.83
C SER A 217 -7.69 4.54 -8.31
N SER A 218 -7.32 4.30 -9.57
CA SER A 218 -6.11 4.87 -10.15
C SER A 218 -6.39 5.53 -11.49
N ILE A 219 -5.64 6.58 -11.78
CA ILE A 219 -5.71 7.35 -13.02
C ILE A 219 -4.31 7.77 -13.46
N VAL A 220 -4.11 7.82 -14.78
CA VAL A 220 -2.87 8.32 -15.38
C VAL A 220 -3.11 9.75 -15.84
N ILE A 221 -2.34 10.69 -15.30
CA ILE A 221 -2.41 12.11 -15.67
C ILE A 221 -1.02 12.63 -16.04
N GLU A 222 -0.96 13.76 -16.72
CA GLU A 222 0.31 14.42 -17.05
C GLU A 222 0.98 14.99 -15.80
N LYS A 223 2.32 14.98 -15.76
CA LYS A 223 3.12 15.60 -14.71
C LYS A 223 2.88 17.11 -14.67
N GLY A 224 2.75 17.67 -13.47
CA GLY A 224 2.44 19.08 -13.30
C GLY A 224 1.91 19.43 -11.92
N GLN A 225 1.45 20.66 -11.76
CA GLN A 225 0.80 21.14 -10.53
C GLN A 225 -0.71 21.04 -10.66
N TYR A 226 -1.34 20.45 -9.65
CA TYR A 226 -2.77 20.20 -9.63
C TYR A 226 -3.38 20.60 -8.29
N LEU A 227 -4.59 21.13 -8.33
CA LEU A 227 -5.46 21.29 -7.16
C LEU A 227 -6.37 20.07 -7.07
N PHE A 228 -6.22 19.31 -5.99
CA PHE A 228 -7.08 18.17 -5.69
C PHE A 228 -8.22 18.66 -4.82
N THR A 229 -9.45 18.46 -5.26
CA THR A 229 -10.65 18.74 -4.49
C THR A 229 -11.53 17.49 -4.40
N SER A 230 -12.16 17.27 -3.25
CA SER A 230 -13.07 16.13 -3.03
C SER A 230 -14.05 16.47 -1.92
N LEU A 231 -15.25 15.91 -1.99
CA LEU A 231 -16.16 15.87 -0.85
C LEU A 231 -16.02 14.49 -0.19
N VAL A 232 -15.50 14.43 1.04
CA VAL A 232 -15.27 13.18 1.77
C VAL A 232 -16.31 13.09 2.89
N CYS A 233 -17.36 12.29 2.70
CA CYS A 233 -18.49 12.19 3.63
C CYS A 233 -19.08 13.55 4.05
N GLY A 234 -19.17 14.51 3.12
CA GLY A 234 -19.65 15.87 3.39
C GLY A 234 -18.59 16.87 3.85
N ALA A 235 -17.37 16.43 4.19
CA ALA A 235 -16.25 17.32 4.49
C ALA A 235 -15.52 17.72 3.21
N GLN A 236 -15.26 19.01 3.01
CA GLN A 236 -14.49 19.49 1.86
C GLN A 236 -13.00 19.23 2.05
N TYR A 237 -12.40 18.50 1.13
CA TYR A 237 -10.96 18.32 1.00
C TYR A 237 -10.44 19.16 -0.16
N ALA A 238 -9.39 19.94 0.08
CA ALA A 238 -8.65 20.67 -0.94
C ALA A 238 -7.15 20.62 -0.66
N SER A 239 -6.34 20.23 -1.65
CA SER A 239 -4.88 20.20 -1.51
C SER A 239 -4.18 20.43 -2.84
N GLN A 240 -3.20 21.33 -2.86
CA GLN A 240 -2.32 21.47 -4.02
C GLN A 240 -1.23 20.40 -3.99
N LYS A 241 -1.04 19.69 -5.11
CA LYS A 241 -0.05 18.62 -5.27
C LYS A 241 0.75 18.83 -6.55
N THR A 242 2.07 18.69 -6.43
CA THR A 242 2.97 18.61 -7.59
C THR A 242 3.21 17.15 -7.93
N ILE A 243 2.90 16.77 -9.16
CA ILE A 243 2.96 15.41 -9.66
C ILE A 243 4.18 15.29 -10.57
N GLU A 244 5.27 14.75 -10.02
CA GLU A 244 6.52 14.48 -10.77
C GLU A 244 6.76 12.99 -10.98
N ARG A 245 6.13 12.16 -10.15
CA ARG A 245 6.24 10.70 -10.10
C ARG A 245 4.93 10.11 -9.62
N ALA A 246 4.82 8.79 -9.66
CA ALA A 246 3.64 8.12 -9.13
C ALA A 246 3.44 8.46 -7.64
N ILE A 247 2.20 8.78 -7.26
CA ILE A 247 1.85 9.10 -5.87
C ILE A 247 0.62 8.32 -5.40
N MET A 248 0.57 8.05 -4.11
CA MET A 248 -0.59 7.50 -3.42
C MET A 248 -1.15 8.57 -2.48
N VAL A 249 -2.46 8.82 -2.56
CA VAL A 249 -3.16 9.75 -1.67
C VAL A 249 -4.25 8.99 -0.94
N ALA A 250 -4.16 8.94 0.40
CA ALA A 250 -5.20 8.38 1.23
C ALA A 250 -6.13 9.50 1.73
N LEU A 251 -7.43 9.33 1.53
CA LEU A 251 -8.48 10.24 1.96
C LEU A 251 -9.40 9.53 2.96
N GLY A 252 -9.91 10.23 3.97
CA GLY A 252 -10.87 9.66 4.93
C GLY A 252 -10.26 8.89 6.11
N GLY A 253 -9.07 9.27 6.56
CA GLY A 253 -8.51 8.77 7.82
C GLY A 253 -8.85 9.68 9.00
N GLN A 254 -9.42 9.11 10.05
CA GLN A 254 -9.13 9.55 11.42
C GLN A 254 -7.89 8.80 11.93
#